data_AF-A0A3N5JLD3-F1
#
_entry.id   AF-A0A3N5JLD3-F1
#
_cell.length_a   1.000
_cell.length_b   1.000
_cell.length_c   1.000
_cell.angle_alpha   90.00
_cell.angle_beta   90.00
_cell.angle_gamma   90.00
#
_symmetry.space_group_name_H-M   'P 1'
#
loop_
_entity.id
_entity.type
_entity.pdbx_description
1 polymer ?
#
loop_
_entity_poly.entity_id
_entity_poly.type
_entity_poly.pdbx_seq_one_letter_code
_entity_poly.pdbx_strand_id
1 'polypeptide(L)' 'MKISRKQAESLIESAGVLSTCVEHHNAEIQIKIKLSNLQQFTVKYDRQSHTKTYDLDDAAKQ' A
#
# COMPACT_ATOMS: atom_id res chain seq x y z
N MET A 1 -0.06 4.32 8.86
CA MET A 1 1.29 4.88 9.12
C MET A 1 2.01 5.09 7.80
N LYS A 2 2.59 6.26 7.52
CA LYS A 2 3.36 6.45 6.26
C LYS A 2 4.69 5.70 6.33
N ILE A 3 5.03 4.98 5.27
CA ILE A 3 6.27 4.23 5.13
C ILE A 3 7.03 4.68 3.87
N SER A 4 8.32 4.39 3.82
CA SER A 4 9.13 4.60 2.61
C SER A 4 8.88 3.48 1.58
N ARG A 5 9.20 3.76 0.31
CA ARG A 5 9.21 2.74 -0.75
C ARG A 5 10.02 1.50 -0.37
N LYS A 6 11.23 1.70 0.17
CA LYS A 6 12.13 0.59 0.58
C LYS A 6 11.52 -0.28 1.67
N GLN A 7 10.78 0.32 2.61
CA GLN A 7 10.03 -0.43 3.62
C GLN A 7 8.88 -1.22 3.00
N ALA A 8 8.14 -0.63 2.06
CA ALA A 8 7.07 -1.34 1.36
C ALA A 8 7.60 -2.55 0.57
N GLU A 9 8.70 -2.39 -0.17
CA GLU A 9 9.37 -3.49 -0.89
C GLU A 9 9.85 -4.58 0.07
N SER A 10 10.48 -4.20 1.18
CA SER A 10 10.93 -5.15 2.21
C SER A 10 9.77 -5.93 2.85
N LEU A 11 8.59 -5.30 3.01
CA LEU A 11 7.39 -5.97 3.52
C LEU A 11 6.79 -6.95 2.50
N ILE A 12 6.77 -6.59 1.22
CA ILE A 12 6.37 -7.51 0.13
C ILE A 12 7.27 -8.75 0.14
N GLU A 13 8.58 -8.57 0.21
CA GLU A 13 9.56 -9.67 0.18
C GLU A 13 9.48 -10.56 1.42
N SER A 14 9.30 -9.97 2.61
CA SER A 14 9.33 -10.71 3.88
C SER A 14 8.03 -11.42 4.21
N ALA A 15 6.88 -10.79 3.99
CA ALA A 15 5.58 -11.35 4.34
C ALA A 15 4.92 -12.09 3.17
N GLY A 16 5.29 -11.79 1.91
CA GLY A 16 4.59 -12.31 0.75
C GLY A 16 3.20 -11.67 0.55
N VAL A 17 2.82 -11.48 -0.71
CA VAL A 17 1.57 -10.83 -1.09
C VAL A 17 0.44 -11.85 -1.19
N LEU A 18 -0.63 -11.64 -0.43
CA LEU A 18 -1.85 -12.45 -0.52
C LEU A 18 -2.77 -11.99 -1.64
N SER A 19 -2.98 -10.67 -1.75
CA SER A 19 -3.85 -10.09 -2.76
C SER A 19 -3.51 -8.63 -3.03
N THR A 20 -3.81 -8.19 -4.24
CA THR A 20 -3.71 -6.80 -4.67
C THR A 20 -5.05 -6.33 -5.20
N CYS A 21 -5.46 -5.12 -4.84
CA CYS A 21 -6.65 -4.46 -5.34
C CYS A 21 -6.26 -3.08 -5.86
N VAL A 22 -6.68 -2.77 -7.09
CA VAL A 22 -6.42 -1.47 -7.71
C VAL A 22 -7.73 -0.70 -7.80
N GLU A 23 -7.76 0.47 -7.18
CA GLU A 23 -8.89 1.38 -7.20
C GLU A 23 -8.50 2.63 -8.00
N HIS A 24 -9.30 2.90 -9.04
CA HIS A 24 -9.11 4.06 -9.89
C HIS A 24 -10.09 5.14 -9.45
N HIS A 25 -9.57 6.27 -9.00
CA HIS A 25 -10.34 7.48 -8.75
C HIS A 25 -10.00 8.55 -9.79
N ASN A 26 -10.82 9.59 -9.90
CA ASN A 26 -10.60 10.66 -10.87
C ASN A 26 -9.25 11.38 -10.62
N ALA A 27 -8.92 11.65 -9.35
CA ALA A 27 -7.71 12.39 -8.95
C ALA A 27 -6.53 11.50 -8.54
N GLU A 28 -6.75 10.22 -8.23
CA GLU A 28 -5.70 9.33 -7.72
C GLU A 28 -5.89 7.88 -8.14
N ILE A 29 -4.82 7.10 -8.10
CA ILE A 29 -4.85 5.65 -8.21
C ILE A 29 -4.40 5.08 -6.87
N GLN A 30 -5.19 4.21 -6.26
CA GLN A 30 -4.80 3.52 -5.04
C GLN A 30 -4.57 2.04 -5.34
N ILE A 31 -3.48 1.48 -4.82
CA ILE A 31 -3.13 0.07 -4.91
C ILE A 31 -3.05 -0.46 -3.49
N LYS A 32 -4.05 -1.24 -3.09
CA LYS A 32 -4.13 -1.89 -1.78
C LYS A 32 -3.48 -3.27 -1.89
N ILE A 33 -2.48 -3.54 -1.06
CA ILE A 33 -1.71 -4.78 -1.05
C ILE A 33 -1.89 -5.42 0.32
N LYS A 34 -2.50 -6.61 0.36
CA LYS A 34 -2.64 -7.41 1.58
C LYS A 34 -1.50 -8.40 1.68
N LEU A 35 -0.83 -8.43 2.82
CA LEU A 35 0.30 -9.30 3.12
C LEU A 35 -0.15 -10.49 3.99
N SER A 36 0.64 -11.56 4.00
CA SER A 36 0.29 -12.79 4.75
C SER A 36 0.30 -12.62 6.26
N ASN A 37 1.08 -11.65 6.75
CA ASN A 37 1.22 -11.31 8.17
C ASN A 37 0.10 -10.41 8.71
N LEU A 38 -1.07 -10.42 8.04
CA LEU A 38 -2.23 -9.57 8.35
C LEU A 38 -2.02 -8.07 8.16
N GLN A 39 -0.84 -7.62 7.72
CA GLN A 39 -0.64 -6.21 7.39
C GLN A 39 -1.21 -5.90 6.01
N GLN A 40 -1.71 -4.69 5.84
CA GLN A 40 -2.09 -4.16 4.53
C GLN A 40 -1.29 -2.88 4.30
N PHE A 41 -0.89 -2.59 3.08
CA PHE A 41 -0.44 -1.24 2.76
C PHE A 41 -1.02 -0.77 1.44
N THR A 42 -1.14 0.54 1.33
CA THR A 42 -1.77 1.24 0.23
C THR A 42 -0.72 2.12 -0.45
N VAL A 43 -0.50 1.90 -1.74
CA VAL A 43 0.27 2.82 -2.59
C VAL A 43 -0.71 3.77 -3.24
N LYS A 44 -0.60 5.06 -2.97
CA LYS A 44 -1.42 6.09 -3.63
C LYS A 44 -0.57 6.85 -4.62
N TYR A 45 -1.11 7.07 -5.81
CA TYR A 45 -0.52 7.90 -6.84
C TYR A 45 -1.49 9.04 -7.16
N ASP A 46 -1.12 10.24 -6.75
CA ASP A 46 -1.85 11.46 -7.08
C ASP A 46 -1.56 11.87 -8.52
N ARG A 47 -2.60 12.02 -9.33
CA ARG A 47 -2.48 12.29 -10.78
C ARG A 47 -2.16 13.75 -11.10
N GLN A 48 -2.41 14.69 -10.18
CA GLN A 48 -2.20 16.11 -10.41
C GLN A 48 -0.76 16.51 -10.10
N SER A 49 -0.28 16.08 -8.95
CA SER A 49 1.07 16.33 -8.43
C SER A 49 2.09 15.27 -8.84
N HIS A 50 1.64 14.20 -9.52
CA HIS A 50 2.46 13.04 -9.90
C HIS A 50 3.22 12.40 -8.71
N THR A 51 2.68 12.52 -7.50
CA THR A 51 3.33 12.09 -6.26
C THR A 51 2.85 10.70 -5.83
N LYS A 52 3.79 9.87 -5.36
CA LYS A 52 3.50 8.54 -4.80
C LYS A 52 3.63 8.56 -3.27
N THR A 53 2.62 8.06 -2.56
CA THR A 53 2.67 7.84 -1.12
C THR A 53 2.45 6.37 -0.80
N TYR A 54 3.06 5.91 0.29
CA TYR A 54 2.98 4.53 0.76
C TYR A 54 2.50 4.57 2.20
N ASP A 55 1.32 4.00 2.45
CA ASP A 55 0.66 4.00 3.74
C ASP A 55 0.50 2.55 4.22
N LEU A 56 1.14 2.19 5.33
CA LEU A 56 0.95 0.92 6.01
C LEU A 56 -0.28 1.01 6.92
N ASP A 57 -1.28 0.20 6.64
CA ASP A 57 -2.43 -0.06 7.50
C ASP A 57 -2.12 -1.29 8.35
N ASP A 58 -1.85 -1.05 9.63
CA ASP A 58 -1.71 -2.14 10.58
C ASP A 58 -3.12 -2.65 10.92
N ALA A 59 -3.46 -3.88 10.53
CA ALA A 59 -4.76 -4.47 10.79
C ALA A 59 -4.96 -4.89 12.27
N ALA A 60 -4.16 -4.37 13.22
CA ALA A 60 -4.24 -4.71 14.63
C ALA A 60 -5.28 -3.89 15.43
N LYS A 61 -6.45 -3.63 14.86
CA LYS A 61 -7.65 -3.28 15.64
C LYS A 61 -8.88 -4.00 15.06
N GLN A 62 -9.02 -5.27 15.43
CA GLN A 62 -10.34 -5.85 15.69
C GLN A 62 -10.67 -5.63 17.17
#